data_AF-A0A377LU78-F1
#
_entry.id   AF-A0A377LU78-F1
#
_cell.length_a   1.000
_cell.length_b   1.000
_cell.length_c   1.000
_cell.angle_alpha   90.00
_cell.angle_beta   90.00
_cell.angle_gamma   90.00
#
_symmetry.space_group_name_H-M   'P 1'
#
loop_
_entity.id
_entity.type
_entity.pdbx_description
1 polymer ?
#
loop_
_entity_poly.entity_id
_entity_poly.type
_entity_poly.pdbx_seq_one_letter_code
_entity_poly.pdbx_strand_id
1 'polypeptide(L)'
;MVVLSPSHPYTRQYDLDLLAELRRDRQALRVVAIAAENDPVIEAGPHILLPPSRPFIDMEQAFCFLMYAQVFALSQSLSVGNTPDTPSASGTVNRVVQGVVIHPWQA
;
A
#
# COMPACT_ATOMS: atom_id res chain seq x y z
N MET A 1 2.81 -7.42 -5.59
CA MET A 1 1.99 -6.24 -5.93
C MET A 1 0.79 -6.20 -5.00
N VAL A 2 0.44 -5.00 -4.51
CA VAL A 2 -0.73 -4.78 -3.65
C VAL A 2 -1.68 -3.81 -4.37
N VAL A 3 -2.97 -4.13 -4.41
CA VAL A 3 -4.03 -3.26 -4.94
C VAL A 3 -4.92 -2.83 -3.78
N LEU A 4 -5.10 -1.52 -3.62
CA LEU A 4 -5.98 -0.95 -2.60
C LEU A 4 -7.30 -0.59 -3.28
N SER A 5 -8.38 -1.27 -2.92
CA SER A 5 -9.68 -1.07 -3.57
C SER A 5 -10.47 0.02 -2.84
N PRO A 6 -10.77 1.16 -3.50
CA PRO A 6 -11.55 2.25 -2.92
C PRO A 6 -13.01 1.84 -2.68
N SER A 7 -13.72 2.61 -1.88
CA SER A 7 -15.15 2.42 -1.63
C SER A 7 -16.04 3.10 -2.66
N HIS A 8 -15.56 4.16 -3.34
CA HIS A 8 -16.41 4.87 -4.28
C HIS A 8 -16.82 3.95 -5.47
N PRO A 9 -18.13 3.73 -5.72
CA PRO A 9 -18.58 2.67 -6.64
C PRO A 9 -18.08 2.82 -8.09
N TYR A 10 -17.88 4.05 -8.54
CA TYR A 10 -17.35 4.32 -9.88
C TYR A 10 -15.86 4.01 -10.02
N THR A 11 -15.03 4.46 -9.08
CA THR A 11 -13.56 4.28 -9.16
C THR A 11 -13.19 2.82 -8.92
N ARG A 12 -13.92 2.16 -8.02
CA ARG A 12 -13.77 0.73 -7.71
C ARG A 12 -13.81 -0.16 -8.94
N GLN A 13 -14.61 0.16 -9.96
CA GLN A 13 -14.68 -0.64 -11.20
C GLN A 13 -13.32 -0.75 -11.89
N TYR A 14 -12.58 0.35 -11.96
CA TYR A 14 -11.25 0.38 -12.58
C TYR A 14 -10.22 -0.44 -11.79
N ASP A 15 -10.28 -0.40 -10.45
CA ASP A 15 -9.39 -1.20 -9.60
C ASP A 15 -9.70 -2.70 -9.69
N LEU A 16 -10.97 -3.08 -9.86
CA LEU A 16 -11.38 -4.47 -10.08
C LEU A 16 -10.90 -4.97 -11.46
N ASP A 17 -11.06 -4.17 -12.51
CA ASP A 17 -10.57 -4.51 -13.85
C ASP A 17 -9.05 -4.70 -13.85
N LEU A 18 -8.31 -3.79 -13.22
CA LEU A 18 -6.86 -3.89 -13.04
C LEU A 18 -6.48 -5.12 -12.22
N LEU A 19 -7.17 -5.40 -11.11
CA LEU A 19 -6.91 -6.58 -10.28
C LEU A 19 -7.12 -7.87 -11.07
N ALA A 20 -8.19 -7.94 -11.87
CA ALA A 20 -8.47 -9.08 -12.73
C ALA A 20 -7.37 -9.28 -13.78
N GLU A 21 -6.90 -8.20 -14.42
CA GLU A 21 -5.79 -8.22 -15.37
C GLU A 21 -4.50 -8.76 -14.73
N LEU A 22 -4.06 -8.18 -13.61
CA LEU A 22 -2.82 -8.58 -12.94
C LEU A 22 -2.83 -10.04 -12.52
N ARG A 23 -3.98 -10.56 -12.09
CA ARG A 23 -4.15 -11.97 -11.70
C ARG A 23 -4.17 -12.89 -12.92
N ARG A 24 -4.76 -12.46 -14.03
CA ARG A 24 -4.77 -13.20 -15.30
C ARG A 24 -3.36 -13.33 -15.89
N ASP A 25 -2.59 -12.25 -15.84
CA ASP A 25 -1.27 -12.18 -16.48
C ASP A 25 -0.20 -13.00 -15.73
N ARG A 26 -0.38 -13.22 -14.42
CA ARG A 26 0.48 -14.08 -13.57
C ARG A 26 1.98 -13.76 -13.63
N GLN A 27 2.33 -12.51 -13.95
CA GLN A 27 3.73 -12.08 -14.01
C GLN A 27 4.30 -11.73 -12.62
N ALA A 28 3.46 -11.20 -11.72
CA ALA A 28 3.87 -10.89 -10.37
C ALA A 28 3.97 -12.16 -9.51
N LEU A 29 4.99 -12.25 -8.65
CA LEU A 29 5.13 -13.34 -7.67
C LEU A 29 3.87 -13.51 -6.82
N ARG A 30 3.24 -12.40 -6.44
CA ARG A 30 1.96 -12.37 -5.73
C ARG A 30 1.23 -11.07 -5.98
N VAL A 31 -0.09 -11.16 -6.17
CA VAL A 31 -1.01 -10.02 -6.22
C VAL A 31 -1.94 -10.15 -5.01
N VAL A 32 -1.98 -9.13 -4.15
CA VAL A 32 -2.84 -9.09 -2.96
C VAL A 32 -3.78 -7.90 -3.06
N ALA A 33 -5.09 -8.11 -2.89
CA ALA A 33 -6.07 -7.03 -2.79
C ALA A 33 -6.35 -6.69 -1.32
N ILE A 34 -6.54 -5.42 -0.99
CA ILE A 34 -7.08 -5.00 0.31
C ILE A 34 -8.33 -4.15 0.04
N ALA A 35 -9.45 -4.54 0.64
CA ALA A 35 -10.76 -3.95 0.32
C ALA A 35 -11.70 -3.95 1.53
N ALA A 36 -12.68 -3.03 1.55
CA ALA A 36 -13.73 -3.02 2.58
C ALA A 36 -14.93 -3.92 2.26
N GLU A 37 -15.21 -4.11 0.97
CA GLU A 37 -16.36 -4.88 0.51
C GLU A 37 -15.91 -6.08 -0.31
N ASN A 38 -16.69 -7.16 -0.21
CA ASN A 38 -16.50 -8.37 -1.00
C ASN A 38 -16.80 -8.11 -2.47
N ASP A 39 -16.08 -8.82 -3.33
CA ASP A 39 -16.34 -8.90 -4.76
C ASP A 39 -15.75 -10.22 -5.29
N PRO A 40 -16.42 -10.94 -6.20
CA PRO A 40 -15.87 -12.16 -6.79
C PRO A 40 -14.45 -11.98 -7.35
N VAL A 41 -14.15 -10.81 -7.93
CA VAL A 41 -12.82 -10.48 -8.47
C VAL A 41 -11.81 -10.33 -7.36
N ILE A 42 -12.18 -9.85 -6.16
CA ILE A 42 -11.30 -9.76 -4.98
C ILE A 42 -11.05 -11.16 -4.40
N GLU A 43 -12.11 -11.94 -4.25
CA GLU A 43 -12.07 -13.27 -3.62
C GLU A 43 -11.34 -14.33 -4.47
N ALA A 44 -11.20 -14.11 -5.78
CA ALA A 44 -10.53 -15.02 -6.72
C ALA A 44 -9.01 -15.25 -6.47
N GLY A 45 -8.43 -14.71 -5.41
CA GLY A 45 -7.00 -14.80 -5.12
C GLY A 45 -6.67 -14.19 -3.75
N PRO A 46 -5.38 -14.06 -3.40
CA PRO A 46 -4.97 -13.51 -2.11
C PRO A 46 -5.58 -12.12 -1.88
N HIS A 47 -6.25 -11.96 -0.74
CA HIS A 47 -6.89 -10.71 -0.37
C HIS A 47 -7.00 -10.55 1.15
N ILE A 48 -7.24 -9.32 1.58
CA ILE A 48 -7.55 -8.93 2.96
C ILE A 48 -8.81 -8.09 2.91
N LEU A 49 -9.81 -8.49 3.69
CA LEU A 49 -10.99 -7.67 3.92
C LEU A 49 -10.77 -6.83 5.17
N LEU A 50 -11.10 -5.55 5.08
CA LEU A 50 -11.14 -4.70 6.26
C LEU A 50 -12.21 -5.25 7.24
N PRO A 51 -12.00 -5.11 8.56
CA PRO A 51 -13.00 -5.50 9.54
C PRO A 51 -14.34 -4.81 9.29
N PRO A 52 -15.48 -5.43 9.65
CA PRO A 52 -16.79 -4.82 9.49
C PRO A 52 -16.88 -3.43 10.13
N SER A 53 -17.40 -2.47 9.37
CA SER A 53 -17.56 -1.07 9.80
C SER A 53 -18.78 -0.43 9.13
N ARG A 54 -19.08 0.83 9.49
CA ARG A 54 -19.89 1.68 8.61
C ARG A 54 -19.16 1.89 7.26
N PRO A 55 -19.87 2.31 6.20
CA PRO A 55 -19.22 2.77 4.99
C PRO A 55 -18.22 3.89 5.28
N PHE A 56 -17.02 3.76 4.72
CA PHE A 56 -15.95 4.75 4.79
C PHE A 56 -15.78 5.41 3.42
N ILE A 57 -15.49 6.70 3.39
CA ILE A 57 -14.98 7.33 2.17
C ILE A 57 -13.52 6.91 1.95
N ASP A 58 -13.02 7.03 0.72
CA ASP A 58 -11.66 6.61 0.36
C ASP A 58 -10.57 7.23 1.28
N MET A 59 -10.75 8.48 1.69
CA MET A 59 -9.84 9.15 2.63
C MET A 59 -9.78 8.47 4.01
N GLU A 60 -10.92 7.97 4.51
CA GLU A 60 -10.97 7.24 5.78
C GLU A 60 -10.33 5.85 5.63
N GLN A 61 -10.58 5.17 4.50
CA GLN A 61 -9.97 3.86 4.21
C GLN A 61 -8.44 3.92 4.10
N ALA A 62 -7.88 5.04 3.66
CA ALA A 62 -6.43 5.21 3.58
C ALA A 62 -5.73 4.92 4.92
N PHE A 63 -6.33 5.32 6.05
CA PHE A 63 -5.78 5.00 7.37
C PHE A 63 -5.76 3.50 7.64
N CYS A 64 -6.81 2.77 7.24
CA CYS A 64 -6.85 1.32 7.37
C CYS A 64 -5.77 0.66 6.50
N PHE A 65 -5.61 1.08 5.25
CA PHE A 65 -4.60 0.53 4.34
C PHE A 65 -3.17 0.80 4.84
N LEU A 66 -2.91 1.99 5.39
CA LEU A 66 -1.60 2.34 5.96
C LEU A 66 -1.20 1.39 7.08
N MET A 67 -2.12 0.92 7.92
CA MET A 67 -1.79 -0.04 8.99
C MET A 67 -1.19 -1.33 8.42
N TYR A 68 -1.78 -1.88 7.36
CA TYR A 68 -1.24 -3.09 6.70
C TYR A 68 0.11 -2.83 6.05
N ALA A 69 0.26 -1.68 5.37
CA ALA A 69 1.52 -1.31 4.72
C ALA A 69 2.65 -1.12 5.74
N GLN A 70 2.38 -0.44 6.86
CA GLN A 70 3.34 -0.19 7.94
C GLN A 70 3.78 -1.50 8.60
N VAL A 71 2.83 -2.36 8.98
CA VAL A 71 3.15 -3.65 9.61
C VAL A 71 3.90 -4.55 8.64
N PHE A 72 3.54 -4.55 7.36
CA PHE A 72 4.28 -5.29 6.33
C PHE A 72 5.72 -4.80 6.21
N ALA A 73 5.94 -3.49 6.06
CA ALA A 73 7.27 -2.90 5.94
C ALA A 73 8.14 -3.17 7.17
N LEU A 74 7.60 -3.00 8.37
CA LEU A 74 8.28 -3.32 9.63
C LEU A 74 8.67 -4.80 9.69
N SER A 75 7.71 -5.70 9.39
CA SER A 75 7.95 -7.15 9.42
C SER A 75 9.01 -7.57 8.41
N GLN A 76 9.03 -6.97 7.22
CA GLN A 76 10.06 -7.24 6.21
C GLN A 76 11.43 -6.70 6.63
N SER A 77 11.49 -5.51 7.26
CA SER A 77 12.74 -4.98 7.81
C SER A 77 13.36 -5.93 8.83
N LEU A 78 12.54 -6.46 9.74
CA LEU A 78 12.96 -7.45 10.72
C LEU A 78 13.36 -8.79 10.07
N SER A 79 12.62 -9.27 9.06
CA SER A 79 12.89 -10.57 8.44
C SER A 79 14.21 -10.62 7.69
N VAL A 80 14.68 -9.50 7.14
CA VAL A 80 15.98 -9.40 6.48
C VAL A 80 17.12 -9.03 7.44
N GLY A 81 16.84 -8.95 8.75
CA GLY A 81 17.82 -8.60 9.79
C GLY A 81 18.24 -7.13 9.80
N ASN A 82 17.45 -6.25 9.20
CA ASN A 82 17.70 -4.81 9.26
C ASN A 82 17.24 -4.24 10.61
N THR A 83 17.69 -3.04 10.95
CA THR A 83 17.24 -2.27 12.12
C THR A 83 16.17 -1.27 11.68
N PRO A 84 14.87 -1.47 11.98
CA PRO A 84 13.78 -0.62 11.46
C PRO A 84 13.89 0.86 11.84
N ASP A 85 14.49 1.15 13.01
CA ASP A 85 14.69 2.52 13.49
C ASP A 85 15.83 3.26 12.76
N THR A 86 16.80 2.51 12.24
CA THR A 86 17.98 3.03 11.52
C THR A 86 18.28 2.18 10.28
N PRO A 87 17.37 2.08 9.29
CA PRO A 87 17.43 1.06 8.25
C PRO A 87 18.49 1.30 7.17
N SER A 88 19.13 2.47 7.18
CA SER A 88 20.18 2.87 6.25
C SER A 88 21.53 2.94 6.98
N ALA A 89 22.15 1.78 7.21
CA ALA A 89 23.43 1.69 7.90
C ALA A 89 24.57 2.48 7.21
N SER A 90 24.51 2.65 5.88
CA SER A 90 25.46 3.45 5.11
C SER A 90 25.32 4.96 5.31
N GLY A 91 24.23 5.43 5.93
CA GLY A 91 23.91 6.85 6.08
C GLY A 91 23.53 7.57 4.76
N THR A 92 23.31 6.83 3.67
CA THR A 92 22.89 7.43 2.38
C THR A 92 21.49 8.04 2.46
N VAL A 93 20.61 7.46 3.29
CA VAL A 93 19.29 8.00 3.61
C VAL A 93 19.22 8.30 5.10
N ASN A 94 18.68 9.46 5.46
CA ASN A 94 18.66 9.96 6.84
C ASN A 94 17.23 10.34 7.26
N ARG A 95 16.94 10.19 8.56
CA ARG A 95 15.67 10.63 9.16
C ARG A 95 15.40 12.12 8.95
N VAL A 96 16.46 12.93 9.03
CA VAL A 96 16.45 14.35 8.66
C VAL A 96 17.28 14.48 7.41
N VAL A 97 16.73 15.13 6.38
CA VAL A 97 17.42 15.29 5.10
C VAL A 97 18.74 16.04 5.29
N GLN A 98 19.79 15.57 4.61
CA GLN A 98 21.12 16.16 4.61
C GLN A 98 21.53 16.45 3.17
N GLY A 99 22.30 17.52 2.94
CA GLY A 99 22.81 17.87 1.60
C GLY A 99 21.86 18.68 0.71
N VAL A 100 20.70 19.12 1.23
CA VAL A 100 19.79 20.01 0.49
C VAL A 100 20.26 21.46 0.64
N VAL A 101 20.57 22.10 -0.49
CA VAL A 101 20.89 23.53 -0.57
C VAL A 101 19.63 24.29 -0.99
N ILE A 102 19.22 25.27 -0.19
CA ILE A 102 18.11 26.16 -0.53
C ILE A 102 18.67 27.38 -1.27
N HIS A 103 18.28 27.55 -2.52
CA HIS A 103 18.68 28.69 -3.33
C HIS A 103 17.74 29.87 -3.13
N PRO A 104 18.24 31.12 -3.19
CA PRO A 104 17.41 32.32 -3.01
C PRO A 104 16.39 32.47 -4.15
N TRP A 105 15.14 32.78 -3.80
CA TRP A 105 14.10 33.17 -4.74
C TRP A 105 14.18 34.68 -5.02
N GLN A 106 14.21 35.07 -6.30
CA GLN A 106 14.05 36.47 -6.71
C GLN A 106 12.56 36.72 -7.00
N ALA A 107 11.88 37.41 -6.08
CA ALA A 107 10.51 37.88 -6.24
C ALA A 107 10.47 39.26 -6.89
#